data_AF-A0A7L3ACE5-F1
#
_entry.id   AF-A0A7L3ACE5-F1
#
_cell.length_a   1.000
_cell.length_b   1.000
_cell.length_c   1.000
_cell.angle_alpha   90.00
_cell.angle_beta   90.00
_cell.angle_gamma   90.00
#
_symmetry.space_group_name_H-M   'P 1'
#
loop_
_entity.id
_entity.type
_entity.pdbx_description
1 polymer ?
#
loop_
_entity_poly.entity_id
_entity_poly.type
_entity_poly.pdbx_seq_one_letter_code
_entity_poly.pdbx_strand_id
1 'polypeptide(L)'
;MEPAAASPATSPPPPPPAAAPGSAELVCAQGRNLKAVLCQRCGSRVLLPGAATFAQRELLLPTMRKKAAAAAAAGGSGGDVVREHWLVRDMFSFENVGFTRDVGNVKFLVCADCEAGPIGWHCLDDKDSFYVALERVAHE
;
A
#
# COMPACT_ATOMS: atom_id res chain seq x y z
N MET A 1 2.03 -40.38 37.50
CA MET A 1 1.40 -40.81 36.24
C MET A 1 0.88 -39.55 35.58
N GLU A 2 1.73 -38.89 34.80
CA GLU A 2 1.38 -37.67 34.06
C GLU A 2 0.54 -38.03 32.84
N PRO A 3 -0.51 -37.27 32.50
CA PRO A 3 -1.04 -37.26 31.15
C PRO A 3 -0.45 -36.11 30.33
N ALA A 4 -0.12 -36.47 29.10
CA ALA A 4 0.68 -35.74 28.13
C ALA A 4 0.05 -34.44 27.64
N ALA A 5 0.93 -33.46 27.37
CA ALA A 5 0.64 -32.25 26.64
C ALA A 5 0.12 -32.57 25.22
N ALA A 6 -1.10 -32.14 24.93
CA ALA A 6 -1.63 -32.10 23.58
C ALA A 6 -1.13 -30.82 22.89
N SER A 7 -0.28 -30.98 21.87
CA SER A 7 0.14 -29.89 20.99
C SER A 7 -1.05 -29.34 20.21
N PRO A 8 -1.24 -28.01 20.12
CA PRO A 8 -2.29 -27.44 19.27
C PRO A 8 -1.88 -27.53 17.80
N ALA A 9 -2.78 -28.12 17.00
CA ALA A 9 -2.69 -28.17 15.55
C ALA A 9 -2.61 -26.74 14.98
N THR A 10 -1.51 -26.41 14.31
CA THR A 10 -1.38 -25.17 13.56
C THR A 10 -2.04 -25.36 12.20
N SER A 11 -3.21 -24.76 11.99
CA SER A 11 -3.86 -24.73 10.67
C SER A 11 -3.00 -23.93 9.68
N PRO A 12 -2.90 -24.34 8.41
CA PRO A 12 -2.23 -23.54 7.38
C PRO A 12 -2.97 -22.20 7.16
N PRO A 13 -2.27 -21.11 6.84
CA PRO A 13 -2.90 -19.83 6.55
C PRO A 13 -3.78 -19.94 5.28
N PRO A 14 -4.87 -19.15 5.18
CA PRO A 14 -5.71 -19.13 4.00
C PRO A 14 -4.91 -18.67 2.77
N PRO A 15 -5.23 -19.18 1.56
CA PRO A 15 -4.58 -18.71 0.34
C PRO A 15 -4.84 -17.21 0.15
N PRO A 16 -3.83 -16.44 -0.32
CA PRO A 16 -4.04 -15.02 -0.58
C PRO A 16 -5.13 -14.83 -1.65
N PRO A 17 -5.94 -13.77 -1.55
CA PRO A 17 -6.99 -13.50 -2.51
C PRO A 17 -6.35 -13.28 -3.89
N ALA A 18 -6.92 -13.93 -4.90
CA ALA A 18 -6.35 -14.08 -6.23
C ALA A 18 -5.87 -12.72 -6.80
N ALA A 19 -4.56 -12.55 -6.87
CA ALA A 19 -3.92 -11.45 -7.57
C ALA A 19 -4.27 -11.52 -9.06
N ALA A 20 -4.52 -10.37 -9.70
CA ALA A 20 -4.66 -10.31 -11.15
C ALA A 20 -3.37 -10.84 -11.84
N PRO A 21 -3.41 -11.29 -13.10
CA PRO A 21 -2.28 -11.96 -13.75
C PRO A 21 -0.99 -11.13 -13.83
N GLY A 22 -1.01 -9.82 -13.62
CA GLY A 22 0.19 -8.97 -13.53
C GLY A 22 0.76 -8.77 -12.11
N SER A 23 -0.04 -8.99 -11.07
CA SER A 23 0.37 -8.81 -9.67
C SER A 23 0.88 -10.10 -9.03
N ALA A 24 0.60 -11.27 -9.61
CA ALA A 24 1.10 -12.56 -9.12
C ALA A 24 2.64 -12.68 -9.12
N GLU A 25 3.33 -12.07 -10.08
CA GLU A 25 4.80 -12.07 -10.14
C GLU A 25 5.46 -11.08 -9.17
N LEU A 26 4.68 -10.18 -8.59
CA LEU A 26 5.15 -9.17 -7.65
C LEU A 26 5.00 -9.63 -6.19
N VAL A 27 4.31 -10.75 -5.95
CA VAL A 27 3.96 -11.23 -4.61
C VAL A 27 4.69 -12.54 -4.32
N CYS A 28 5.43 -12.60 -3.22
CA CYS A 28 6.08 -13.84 -2.78
C CYS A 28 5.07 -14.82 -2.13
N ALA A 29 5.50 -16.05 -1.85
CA ALA A 29 4.66 -17.08 -1.21
C ALA A 29 4.08 -16.65 0.16
N GLN A 30 4.72 -15.69 0.84
CA GLN A 30 4.24 -15.12 2.11
C GLN A 30 3.29 -13.93 1.93
N GLY A 31 2.87 -13.63 0.70
CA GLY A 31 1.99 -12.51 0.40
C GLY A 31 2.68 -11.14 0.46
N ARG A 32 4.01 -11.07 0.41
CA ARG A 32 4.78 -9.82 0.49
C ARG A 32 5.30 -9.37 -0.87
N ASN A 33 5.64 -8.09 -1.01
CA ASN A 33 6.23 -7.56 -2.23
C ASN A 33 7.60 -8.19 -2.50
N LEU A 34 7.76 -8.83 -3.65
CA LEU A 34 9.01 -9.45 -4.09
C LEU A 34 10.04 -8.41 -4.55
N LYS A 35 9.54 -7.32 -5.15
CA LYS A 35 10.33 -6.23 -5.75
C LYS A 35 10.29 -4.98 -4.88
N ALA A 36 11.29 -4.11 -5.05
CA ALA A 36 11.26 -2.79 -4.47
C ALA A 36 10.12 -1.97 -5.10
N VAL A 37 9.53 -1.06 -4.34
CA VAL A 37 8.47 -0.17 -4.83
C VAL A 37 9.05 1.22 -5.02
N LEU A 38 8.86 1.80 -6.20
CA LEU A 38 9.45 3.07 -6.58
C LEU A 38 8.40 4.04 -7.11
N CYS A 39 8.69 5.34 -7.06
CA CYS A 39 7.90 6.36 -7.71
C CYS A 39 8.04 6.25 -9.23
N GLN A 40 6.93 6.13 -9.97
CA GLN A 40 6.93 6.10 -11.44
C GLN A 40 7.44 7.39 -12.11
N ARG A 41 7.56 8.51 -11.35
CA ARG A 41 7.95 9.81 -11.91
C ARG A 41 9.44 10.09 -11.82
N CYS A 42 10.07 9.78 -10.69
CA CYS A 42 11.48 10.08 -10.45
C CYS A 42 12.33 8.86 -10.05
N GLY A 43 11.73 7.67 -9.88
CA GLY A 43 12.45 6.49 -9.42
C GLY A 43 12.78 6.48 -7.93
N SER A 44 12.28 7.45 -7.15
CA SER A 44 12.44 7.47 -5.69
C SER A 44 11.95 6.18 -5.06
N ARG A 45 12.75 5.58 -4.19
CA ARG A 45 12.43 4.30 -3.55
C ARG A 45 11.46 4.52 -2.40
N VAL A 46 10.28 3.93 -2.50
CA VAL A 46 9.18 4.06 -1.53
C VAL A 46 9.20 2.91 -0.52
N LEU A 47 9.42 1.67 -0.98
CA LEU A 47 9.50 0.48 -0.13
C LEU A 47 10.61 -0.46 -0.59
N LEU A 48 11.21 -1.16 0.37
CA LEU A 48 12.13 -2.27 0.12
C LEU A 48 11.37 -3.57 -0.20
N PRO A 49 12.00 -4.54 -0.88
CA PRO A 49 11.47 -5.89 -1.01
C PRO A 49 11.09 -6.49 0.35
N GLY A 50 9.90 -7.08 0.45
CA GLY A 50 9.41 -7.74 1.66
C GLY A 50 8.87 -6.81 2.76
N ALA A 51 8.83 -5.50 2.52
CA ALA A 51 8.38 -4.49 3.49
C ALA A 51 6.84 -4.33 3.57
N ALA A 52 6.10 -4.86 2.59
CA ALA A 52 4.66 -4.71 2.49
C ALA A 52 3.97 -6.01 2.08
N THR A 53 2.70 -6.17 2.46
CA THR A 53 1.86 -7.30 2.06
C THR A 53 0.86 -6.89 0.99
N PHE A 54 0.58 -7.77 0.04
CA PHE A 54 -0.46 -7.56 -0.95
C PHE A 54 -1.83 -7.50 -0.28
N ALA A 55 -2.63 -6.49 -0.62
CA ALA A 55 -3.97 -6.31 -0.13
C ALA A 55 -4.89 -5.86 -1.27
N GLN A 56 -6.07 -6.51 -1.34
CA GLN A 56 -7.13 -6.10 -2.23
C GLN A 56 -8.19 -5.34 -1.43
N ARG A 57 -8.36 -4.06 -1.76
CA ARG A 57 -9.34 -3.17 -1.14
C ARG A 57 -9.71 -2.10 -2.15
N GLU A 58 -11.00 -1.82 -2.32
CA GLU A 58 -11.44 -0.73 -3.19
C GLU A 58 -11.20 0.60 -2.45
N LEU A 59 -10.23 1.37 -2.93
CA LEU A 59 -9.89 2.69 -2.41
C LEU A 59 -9.98 3.72 -3.53
N LEU A 60 -10.67 4.82 -3.26
CA LEU A 60 -10.76 5.92 -4.20
C LEU A 60 -9.54 6.82 -4.01
N LEU A 61 -8.65 6.83 -5.00
CA LEU A 61 -7.52 7.73 -5.05
C LEU A 61 -7.83 8.86 -6.03
N PRO A 62 -7.72 10.13 -5.63
CA PRO A 62 -7.74 11.25 -6.57
C PRO A 62 -6.75 11.04 -7.72
N THR A 63 -7.07 11.57 -8.89
CA THR A 63 -6.16 11.48 -10.05
C THR A 63 -4.77 12.02 -9.68
N MET A 64 -3.70 11.32 -10.09
CA MET A 64 -2.33 11.78 -9.87
C MET A 64 -2.14 13.22 -10.34
N ARG A 65 -1.79 14.11 -9.42
CA ARG A 65 -1.49 15.53 -9.65
C ARG A 65 -0.32 15.96 -8.76
N LYS A 66 0.29 17.12 -9.04
CA LYS A 66 1.28 17.70 -8.11
C LYS A 66 0.58 18.14 -6.81
N LYS A 67 1.26 17.98 -5.67
CA LYS A 67 0.82 18.18 -4.27
C LYS A 67 -0.26 19.23 -3.99
N ALA A 68 -0.22 20.40 -4.64
CA ALA A 68 -1.19 21.48 -4.41
C ALA A 68 -2.64 21.15 -4.85
N ALA A 69 -2.83 20.24 -5.81
CA ALA A 69 -4.16 19.94 -6.37
C ALA A 69 -4.79 18.66 -5.79
N ALA A 70 -4.01 17.79 -5.14
CA ALA A 70 -4.52 16.52 -4.60
C ALA A 70 -5.51 16.73 -3.43
N ALA A 71 -5.25 17.73 -2.57
CA ALA A 71 -6.14 18.07 -1.46
C ALA A 71 -7.46 18.74 -1.93
N ALA A 72 -7.43 19.47 -3.04
CA ALA A 72 -8.59 20.16 -3.60
C ALA A 72 -9.54 19.23 -4.39
N ALA A 73 -9.04 18.09 -4.89
CA ALA A 73 -9.81 17.17 -5.73
C ALA A 73 -10.81 16.28 -4.96
N ALA A 74 -10.73 16.22 -3.62
CA ALA A 74 -11.69 15.46 -2.81
C ALA A 74 -13.12 16.02 -2.84
N GLY A 75 -13.33 17.21 -3.44
CA GLY A 75 -14.63 17.85 -3.61
C GLY A 75 -15.25 17.77 -5.01
N GLY A 76 -14.61 17.12 -6.00
CA GLY A 76 -15.13 17.14 -7.38
C GLY A 76 -14.61 16.04 -8.30
N SER A 77 -15.45 15.03 -8.54
CA SER A 77 -15.54 14.15 -9.73
C SER A 77 -14.22 13.84 -10.49
N GLY A 78 -13.18 13.37 -9.80
CA GLY A 78 -11.90 13.06 -10.45
C GLY A 78 -10.99 12.18 -9.60
N GLY A 79 -11.35 10.90 -9.47
CA GLY A 79 -10.55 9.89 -8.79
C GLY A 79 -10.76 8.53 -9.43
N ASP A 80 -9.76 7.67 -9.32
CA ASP A 80 -9.78 6.32 -9.84
C ASP A 80 -9.99 5.36 -8.66
N VAL A 81 -10.86 4.37 -8.85
CA VAL A 81 -11.05 3.29 -7.87
C VAL A 81 -9.94 2.27 -8.08
N VAL A 82 -8.98 2.29 -7.17
CA VAL A 82 -7.87 1.33 -7.16
C VAL A 82 -8.29 0.15 -6.30
N ARG A 83 -7.93 -1.07 -6.72
CA ARG A 83 -8.25 -2.30 -5.99
C ARG A 83 -7.04 -2.97 -5.37
N GLU A 84 -5.87 -2.82 -5.98
CA GLU A 84 -4.66 -3.55 -5.61
C GLU A 84 -3.65 -2.63 -4.93
N HIS A 85 -3.27 -3.01 -3.73
CA HIS A 85 -2.42 -2.20 -2.87
C HIS A 85 -1.34 -3.02 -2.18
N TRP A 86 -0.23 -2.35 -1.87
CA TRP A 86 0.69 -2.77 -0.83
C TRP A 86 0.21 -2.21 0.49
N LEU A 87 -0.20 -3.10 1.38
CA LEU A 87 -0.46 -2.79 2.77
C LEU A 87 0.86 -2.79 3.52
N VAL A 88 1.21 -1.61 4.04
CA VAL A 88 2.32 -1.40 4.94
C VAL A 88 1.72 -1.18 6.32
N ARG A 89 2.22 -1.94 7.31
CA ARG A 89 1.70 -1.87 8.68
C ARG A 89 2.40 -0.88 9.58
N ASP A 90 3.58 -0.46 9.18
CA ASP A 90 4.45 0.36 10.00
C ASP A 90 5.02 1.50 9.15
N MET A 91 4.85 2.73 9.63
CA MET A 91 5.29 3.92 8.87
C MET A 91 6.80 3.97 8.67
N PHE A 92 7.59 3.30 9.51
CA PHE A 92 9.05 3.25 9.41
C PHE A 92 9.52 2.21 8.38
N SER A 93 8.60 1.40 7.83
CA SER A 93 8.91 0.51 6.71
C SER A 93 9.02 1.26 5.37
N PHE A 94 8.63 2.54 5.33
CA PHE A 94 8.80 3.39 4.16
C PHE A 94 10.20 4.01 4.10
N GLU A 95 10.77 4.01 2.90
CA GLU A 95 12.06 4.65 2.63
C GLU A 95 11.88 6.14 2.36
N ASN A 96 11.20 6.51 1.26
CA ASN A 96 11.00 7.90 0.85
C ASN A 96 9.52 8.18 0.52
N VAL A 97 8.72 8.45 1.55
CA VAL A 97 7.30 8.78 1.42
C VAL A 97 6.96 10.11 2.10
N GLY A 98 6.07 10.88 1.48
CA GLY A 98 5.46 12.07 2.07
C GLY A 98 3.98 11.85 2.34
N PHE A 99 3.43 12.61 3.29
CA PHE A 99 2.00 12.62 3.61
C PHE A 99 1.41 13.98 3.28
N THR A 100 0.21 13.99 2.69
CA THR A 100 -0.55 15.22 2.49
C THR A 100 -1.15 15.72 3.81
N ARG A 101 -1.72 16.94 3.76
CA ARG A 101 -2.66 17.39 4.79
C ARG A 101 -3.85 16.44 4.85
N ASP A 102 -4.47 16.40 6.02
CA ASP A 102 -5.68 15.64 6.27
C ASP A 102 -6.82 16.18 5.43
N VAL A 103 -7.49 15.28 4.72
CA VAL A 103 -8.71 15.58 3.98
C VAL A 103 -9.81 14.72 4.58
N GLY A 104 -10.54 15.29 5.54
CA GLY A 104 -11.44 14.52 6.40
C GLY A 104 -10.63 13.60 7.31
N ASN A 105 -10.89 12.28 7.23
CA ASN A 105 -10.20 11.27 8.03
C ASN A 105 -9.13 10.48 7.27
N VAL A 106 -8.64 11.05 6.17
CA VAL A 106 -7.73 10.41 5.23
C VAL A 106 -6.49 11.27 5.02
N LYS A 107 -5.33 10.60 5.02
CA LYS A 107 -4.07 11.14 4.49
C LYS A 107 -3.73 10.43 3.20
N PHE A 108 -3.31 11.20 2.20
CA PHE A 108 -2.75 10.62 0.98
C PHE A 108 -1.24 10.53 1.09
N LEU A 109 -0.68 9.48 0.49
CA LEU A 109 0.76 9.29 0.38
C LEU A 109 1.22 9.88 -0.96
N VAL A 110 2.35 10.58 -0.93
CA VAL A 110 3.02 11.17 -2.10
C VAL A 110 4.48 10.76 -2.12
N CYS A 111 5.14 10.87 -3.26
CA CYS A 111 6.59 10.72 -3.31
C CYS A 111 7.28 11.84 -2.52
N ALA A 112 8.28 11.52 -1.70
CA ALA A 112 9.01 12.52 -0.92
C ALA A 112 9.87 13.45 -1.80
N ASP A 113 10.45 12.93 -2.90
CA ASP A 113 11.40 13.69 -3.72
C ASP A 113 10.72 14.60 -4.75
N CYS A 114 9.74 14.08 -5.50
CA CYS A 114 9.09 14.83 -6.57
C CYS A 114 7.69 15.36 -6.21
N GLU A 115 7.20 15.04 -5.01
CA GLU A 115 5.88 15.43 -4.49
C GLU A 115 4.70 15.04 -5.40
N ALA A 116 4.92 14.08 -6.31
CA ALA A 116 3.87 13.53 -7.15
C ALA A 116 3.03 12.52 -6.35
N GLY A 117 1.72 12.60 -6.51
CA GLY A 117 0.79 11.63 -5.95
C GLY A 117 -0.66 12.00 -6.23
N PRO A 118 -1.63 11.37 -5.57
CA PRO A 118 -1.45 10.36 -4.54
C PRO A 118 -0.91 9.04 -5.11
N ILE A 119 0.13 8.49 -4.48
CA ILE A 119 0.61 7.11 -4.72
C ILE A 119 -0.01 6.12 -3.75
N GLY A 120 -0.66 6.61 -2.69
CA GLY A 120 -1.28 5.77 -1.67
C GLY A 120 -2.27 6.54 -0.80
N TRP A 121 -2.84 5.81 0.15
CA TRP A 121 -3.95 6.21 1.00
C TRP A 121 -3.75 5.67 2.41
N HIS A 122 -4.15 6.45 3.42
CA HIS A 122 -4.10 6.08 4.82
C HIS A 122 -5.32 6.63 5.55
N CYS A 123 -5.96 5.80 6.38
CA CYS A 123 -7.05 6.20 7.25
C CYS A 123 -6.50 6.61 8.61
N LEU A 124 -6.94 7.74 9.16
CA LEU A 124 -6.54 8.12 10.51
C LEU A 124 -7.20 7.26 11.61
N ASP A 125 -8.34 6.62 11.32
CA ASP A 125 -8.95 5.62 12.21
C ASP A 125 -8.08 4.36 12.32
N ASP A 126 -7.32 4.05 11.28
CA ASP A 126 -6.48 2.85 11.18
C ASP A 126 -5.01 3.25 11.06
N LYS A 127 -4.44 3.60 12.22
CA LYS A 127 -3.10 4.19 12.36
C LYS A 127 -1.97 3.30 11.81
N ASP A 128 -2.24 2.00 11.70
CA ASP A 128 -1.28 0.97 11.32
C ASP A 128 -1.59 0.39 9.94
N SER A 129 -2.42 1.05 9.13
CA SER A 129 -2.72 0.61 7.75
C SER A 129 -2.45 1.70 6.74
N PHE A 130 -1.37 1.53 5.98
CA PHE A 130 -0.98 2.40 4.88
C PHE A 130 -1.08 1.60 3.57
N TYR A 131 -1.81 2.13 2.60
CA TYR A 131 -2.07 1.44 1.33
C TYR A 131 -1.34 2.17 0.20
N VAL A 132 -0.45 1.48 -0.51
CA VAL A 132 0.24 2.03 -1.70
C VAL A 132 -0.35 1.38 -2.94
N ALA A 133 -0.90 2.18 -3.85
CA ALA A 133 -1.56 1.69 -5.05
C ALA A 133 -0.55 1.12 -6.06
N LEU A 134 -0.71 -0.16 -6.44
CA LEU A 134 0.21 -0.82 -7.38
C LEU A 134 0.28 -0.11 -8.73
N GLU A 135 -0.85 0.37 -9.23
CA GLU A 135 -0.95 1.10 -10.51
C GLU A 135 -0.26 2.47 -10.50
N ARG A 136 0.04 3.03 -9.31
CA ARG A 136 0.64 4.36 -9.13
C ARG A 136 2.14 4.33 -8.82
N VAL A 137 2.72 3.14 -8.70
CA VAL A 137 4.12 2.90 -8.39
C VAL A 137 4.77 1.98 -9.42
N ALA A 138 6.09 2.02 -9.51
CA ALA A 138 6.89 1.10 -10.30
C ALA A 138 7.49 0.02 -9.40
N HIS A 139 7.89 -1.10 -10.00
CA HIS A 139 8.47 -2.23 -9.28
C HIS A 139 9.78 -2.65 -9.95
N GLU A 140 10.85 -2.76 -9.17
CA GLU A 140 12.20 -3.16 -9.60
C GLU A 140 12.74 -4.29 -8.73
#